data_AF-A0A7J5W2J2-F1
#
_entry.id   AF-A0A7J5W2J2-F1
#
_cell.length_a   1.000
_cell.length_b   1.000
_cell.length_c   1.000
_cell.angle_alpha   90.00
_cell.angle_beta   90.00
_cell.angle_gamma   90.00
#
_symmetry.space_group_name_H-M   'P 1'
#
loop_
_entity.id
_entity.type
_entity.pdbx_description
1 polymer ?
#
loop_
_entity_poly.entity_id
_entity_poly.type
_entity_poly.pdbx_seq_one_letter_code
_entity_poly.pdbx_strand_id
1 'polypeptide(L)' 'MKTNNIVQEKSFAFAIRIVNFYKFLIAEKKEYILSKQLLRSGTSIGANIEEAIGGVSDKDF' A
#
# COMPACT_ATOMS: atom_id res chain seq x y z
N MET A 1 8.81 -4.03 -18.04
CA MET A 1 7.77 -4.37 -17.04
C MET A 1 7.09 -5.64 -17.51
N LYS A 2 7.03 -6.68 -16.66
CA LYS A 2 6.17 -7.85 -16.95
C LYS A 2 4.73 -7.35 -16.99
N THR A 3 4.07 -7.51 -18.13
CA THR A 3 2.64 -7.21 -18.29
C THR A 3 1.85 -8.19 -17.40
N ASN A 4 0.87 -7.68 -16.63
CA ASN A 4 -0.04 -8.42 -15.74
C ASN A 4 0.56 -8.98 -14.43
N ASN A 5 1.30 -8.19 -13.66
CA ASN A 5 1.57 -8.56 -12.26
C ASN A 5 0.33 -8.26 -11.39
N ILE A 6 -0.51 -9.29 -11.18
CA ILE A 6 -1.78 -9.18 -10.45
C ILE A 6 -1.58 -8.64 -9.03
N VAL A 7 -0.51 -9.02 -8.32
CA VAL A 7 -0.30 -8.57 -6.94
C VAL A 7 0.13 -7.09 -6.91
N GLN A 8 0.94 -6.66 -7.87
CA GLN A 8 1.32 -5.26 -8.04
C GLN A 8 0.09 -4.38 -8.28
N GLU A 9 -0.73 -4.72 -9.28
CA GLU A 9 -1.95 -3.98 -9.62
C GLU A 9 -2.93 -3.89 -8.44
N LYS A 10 -3.16 -5.03 -7.76
CA LYS A 10 -4.07 -5.08 -6.60
C LYS A 10 -3.53 -4.29 -5.41
N SER A 11 -2.22 -4.35 -5.15
CA SER A 11 -1.60 -3.61 -4.05
C SER A 11 -1.67 -2.09 -4.28
N PHE A 12 -1.50 -1.63 -5.51
CA PHE A 12 -1.65 -0.22 -5.87
C PHE A 12 -3.10 0.26 -5.70
N ALA A 13 -4.07 -0.50 -6.22
CA ALA A 13 -5.49 -0.21 -6.02
C ALA A 13 -5.88 -0.23 -4.53
N PHE A 14 -5.30 -1.14 -3.74
CA PHE A 14 -5.51 -1.20 -2.30
C PHE A 14 -4.91 0.02 -1.57
N ALA A 15 -3.71 0.48 -1.95
CA ALA A 15 -3.10 1.67 -1.37
C ALA A 15 -3.99 2.91 -1.56
N ILE A 16 -4.59 3.09 -2.75
CA ILE A 16 -5.56 4.16 -3.02
C ILE A 16 -6.76 4.05 -2.07
N ARG A 17 -7.30 2.84 -1.85
CA ARG A 17 -8.41 2.63 -0.91
C ARG A 17 -8.02 2.98 0.52
N ILE A 18 -6.81 2.62 0.96
CA ILE A 18 -6.30 2.95 2.30
C ILE A 18 -6.18 4.47 2.49
N VAL A 19 -5.67 5.19 1.50
CA VAL A 19 -5.58 6.66 1.55
C VAL A 19 -6.97 7.29 1.69
N ASN A 20 -7.95 6.83 0.91
CA ASN A 20 -9.32 7.34 1.00
C ASN A 20 -9.99 6.97 2.34
N PHE A 21 -9.73 5.77 2.85
CA PHE A 21 -10.25 5.35 4.14
C PHE A 21 -9.63 6.14 5.30
N TYR A 22 -8.33 6.43 5.25
CA TYR A 22 -7.66 7.32 6.21
C TYR A 22 -8.29 8.71 6.24
N LYS A 23 -8.54 9.31 5.06
CA LYS A 23 -9.24 10.60 4.95
C LYS A 23 -10.62 10.56 5.59
N PHE A 24 -11.39 9.50 5.34
CA PHE A 24 -12.71 9.29 5.97
C PHE A 24 -12.62 9.19 7.49
N LEU A 25 -11.68 8.40 8.02
CA LEU A 25 -11.50 8.23 9.47
C LEU A 25 -11.15 9.55 10.17
N ILE A 26 -10.31 10.38 9.54
CA ILE A 26 -9.98 11.71 10.09
C ILE A 26 -11.16 12.68 9.98
N ALA A 27 -11.82 12.73 8.82
CA ALA A 27 -12.88 13.69 8.58
C ALA A 27 -14.12 13.40 9.44
N GLU A 28 -14.60 12.16 9.42
CA GLU A 28 -15.90 11.76 9.96
C GLU A 28 -15.81 11.17 11.36
N LYS A 29 -14.73 10.43 11.66
CA LYS A 29 -14.60 9.71 12.94
C LYS A 29 -13.67 10.40 13.93
N LYS A 30 -12.91 11.42 13.47
CA LYS A 30 -11.89 12.11 14.27
C LYS A 30 -10.93 11.11 14.92
N GLU A 31 -10.57 10.05 14.20
CA GLU A 31 -9.62 9.03 14.66
C GLU A 31 -8.26 9.27 13.98
N TYR A 32 -7.19 9.38 14.77
CA TYR A 32 -5.88 9.87 14.32
C TYR A 32 -4.72 8.92 14.60
N ILE A 33 -4.86 8.00 15.55
CA ILE A 33 -3.77 7.17 16.04
C ILE A 33 -3.74 5.87 15.25
N LEU A 34 -4.85 5.13 15.23
CA LEU A 34 -4.95 3.86 14.52
C LEU A 34 -5.00 4.07 13.01
N SER A 35 -5.68 5.12 12.55
CA SER A 35 -5.80 5.52 11.14
C SER A 35 -4.43 5.82 10.56
N LYS A 36 -3.53 6.46 11.33
CA LYS A 36 -2.15 6.72 10.90
C LYS A 36 -1.32 5.44 10.81
N GLN A 37 -1.49 4.50 11.75
CA GLN A 37 -0.85 3.18 11.67
C GLN A 37 -1.35 2.38 10.47
N LEU A 38 -2.66 2.42 10.21
CA LEU A 38 -3.30 1.78 9.07
C LEU A 38 -2.84 2.39 7.74
N LEU A 39 -2.74 3.72 7.64
CA LEU A 39 -2.23 4.39 6.45
C LEU A 39 -0.85 3.86 6.09
N ARG A 40 0.09 3.90 7.06
CA ARG A 40 1.47 3.46 6.85
C ARG A 40 1.53 1.99 6.43
N SER A 41 0.96 1.11 7.24
CA SER A 41 1.00 -0.33 6.97
C SER A 41 0.30 -0.72 5.66
N GLY A 42 -0.86 -0.12 5.38
CA GLY A 42 -1.63 -0.40 4.17
C GLY A 42 -0.98 0.08 2.88
N THR A 43 -0.28 1.22 2.89
CA THR A 43 0.49 1.70 1.72
C THR A 43 1.83 0.99 1.55
N SER A 44 2.45 0.54 2.65
CA SER A 44 3.73 -0.19 2.61
C SER A 44 3.66 -1.53 1.87
N ILE A 45 2.47 -2.15 1.76
CA ILE A 45 2.29 -3.39 1.00
C ILE A 45 2.71 -3.20 -0.46
N GLY A 46 2.16 -2.17 -1.13
CA GLY A 46 2.52 -1.87 -2.52
C GLY A 46 3.97 -1.42 -2.66
N ALA A 47 4.46 -0.62 -1.70
CA ALA A 47 5.86 -0.17 -1.72
C ALA A 47 6.86 -1.34 -1.67
N ASN A 48 6.65 -2.31 -0.78
CA ASN A 48 7.52 -3.48 -0.69
C ASN A 48 7.41 -4.39 -1.92
N ILE A 49 6.23 -4.45 -2.55
CA ILE A 49 6.06 -5.20 -3.82
C ILE A 49 6.85 -4.53 -4.94
N GLU A 50 6.82 -3.20 -5.04
CA GLU A 50 7.64 -2.46 -6.01
C GLU A 50 9.14 -2.65 -5.75
N GLU A 51 9.55 -2.62 -4.48
CA GLU A 51 10.94 -2.88 -4.08
C GLU A 51 11.39 -4.30 -4.48
N ALA A 52 10.58 -5.31 -4.18
CA ALA A 52 10.86 -6.70 -4.57
C ALA A 52 10.97 -6.85 -6.10
N ILE A 53 10.06 -6.23 -6.87
CA ILE A 53 10.10 -6.25 -8.35
C ILE A 53 11.36 -5.56 -8.88
N GLY A 54 11.84 -4.53 -8.19
CA GLY A 54 13.09 -3.82 -8.51
C GLY A 54 14.36 -4.49 -7.98
N GLY A 55 14.24 -5.61 -7.25
CA GLY A 55 15.35 -6.35 -6.67
C GLY A 55 16.35 -6.83 -7.73
N VAL A 56 17.64 -6.82 -7.38
CA VAL A 56 18.72 -7.22 -8.31
C VAL A 56 18.99 -8.72 -8.28
N SER A 57 18.47 -9.44 -7.29
CA SER A 57 18.59 -10.88 -7.14
C SER A 57 17.30 -11.51 -6.63
N ASP A 58 17.15 -12.81 -6.85
CA ASP A 58 16.02 -13.59 -6.29
C ASP A 58 16.01 -13.61 -4.75
N LYS A 59 17.11 -13.23 -4.09
CA LYS A 59 17.17 -13.08 -2.62
C LYS A 59 16.61 -11.74 -2.15
N ASP A 60 16.57 -10.73 -3.02
CA ASP A 60 16.03 -9.40 -2.73
C ASP A 60 14.51 -9.33 -3.00
N PHE A 61 13.97 -10.31 -3.74
CA PHE A 61 12.55 -10.50 -4.02
C PHE A 61 11.86 -11.31 -2.91
#